data_AF-A0A843CZE6-F1
#
_entry.id   AF-A0A843CZE6-F1
#
_cell.length_a   1.000
_cell.length_b   1.000
_cell.length_c   1.000
_cell.angle_alpha   90.00
_cell.angle_beta   90.00
_cell.angle_gamma   90.00
#
_symmetry.space_group_name_H-M   'P 1'
#
loop_
_entity.id
_entity.type
_entity.pdbx_description
1 polymer ?
#
loop_
_entity_poly.entity_id
_entity_poly.type
_entity_poly.pdbx_seq_one_letter_code
_entity_poly.pdbx_strand_id
1 'polypeptide(L)'
;GGIATDTEPTPSVVLTADAYEDKVMLQSLSGDRLEIAKLSVNIYKEDGDPLATGTISDTGYFTPGMILKVTFGETKLPVGDNVQIVVTSNDKHTVFNKEVLVKE
;
A
#
# COMPACT_ATOMS: atom_id res chain seq x y z
N GLY A 1 30.10 -4.19 24.54
CA GLY A 1 29.74 -3.36 23.39
C GLY A 1 28.34 -3.73 23.00
N GLY A 2 27.38 -2.86 23.28
CA GLY A 2 25.99 -3.07 22.86
C GLY A 2 25.90 -2.87 21.35
N ILE A 3 25.28 -3.82 20.65
CA ILE A 3 24.86 -3.61 19.27
C ILE A 3 23.80 -2.52 19.30
N ALA A 4 24.09 -1.38 18.69
CA ALA A 4 23.04 -0.45 18.31
C ALA A 4 22.26 -1.16 17.20
N THR A 5 21.11 -1.73 17.54
CA THR A 5 20.08 -2.00 16.54
C THR A 5 19.56 -0.64 16.13
N ASP A 6 20.22 -0.04 15.15
CA ASP A 6 19.72 1.10 14.39
C ASP A 6 18.51 0.60 13.59
N THR A 7 17.40 0.35 14.30
CA THR A 7 16.09 0.32 13.67
C THR A 7 15.80 1.76 13.31
N GLU A 8 16.18 2.12 12.09
CA GLU A 8 15.74 3.35 11.44
C GLU A 8 14.23 3.50 11.70
N PRO A 9 13.75 4.70 12.09
CA PRO A 9 12.32 4.90 12.28
C PRO A 9 11.65 4.54 10.96
N THR A 10 10.85 3.47 10.97
CA THR A 10 9.97 3.16 9.86
C THR A 10 9.15 4.43 9.64
N PRO A 11 9.15 5.02 8.43
CA PRO A 11 8.38 6.25 8.20
C PRO A 11 6.97 6.01 8.70
N SER A 12 6.54 6.82 9.66
CA SER A 12 5.34 6.60 10.49
C SER A 12 4.09 7.01 9.72
N VAL A 13 4.02 6.57 8.46
CA VAL A 13 2.91 6.87 7.59
C VAL A 13 1.80 5.90 7.97
N VAL A 14 0.77 6.45 8.61
CA VAL A 14 -0.41 5.68 8.95
C VAL A 14 -1.28 5.67 7.71
N LEU A 15 -1.32 4.54 7.01
CA LEU A 15 -2.21 4.35 5.88
C LEU A 15 -3.40 3.48 6.28
N THR A 16 -4.52 3.69 5.61
CA THR A 16 -5.63 2.76 5.54
C THR A 16 -5.89 2.37 4.10
N ALA A 17 -6.47 1.20 3.90
CA ALA A 17 -6.74 0.65 2.59
C ALA A 17 -8.13 0.03 2.56
N ASP A 18 -8.88 0.32 1.51
CA ASP A 18 -10.11 -0.38 1.13
C ASP A 18 -9.88 -1.06 -0.22
N ALA A 19 -10.17 -2.36 -0.31
CA ALA A 19 -10.04 -3.14 -1.53
C ALA A 19 -11.39 -3.40 -2.19
N TYR A 20 -11.43 -3.30 -3.51
CA TYR A 20 -12.56 -3.59 -4.39
C TYR A 20 -12.08 -4.45 -5.55
N GLU A 21 -12.99 -5.07 -6.30
CA GLU A 21 -12.66 -5.93 -7.43
C GLU A 21 -11.65 -5.28 -8.41
N ASP A 22 -11.79 -3.98 -8.71
CA ASP A 22 -11.04 -3.26 -9.76
C ASP A 22 -9.96 -2.29 -9.23
N LYS A 23 -9.92 -2.05 -7.92
CA LYS A 23 -9.08 -0.99 -7.33
C LYS A 23 -8.83 -1.18 -5.84
N VAL A 24 -7.80 -0.50 -5.35
CA VAL A 24 -7.59 -0.23 -3.93
C VAL A 24 -7.61 1.28 -3.71
N MET A 25 -8.28 1.71 -2.65
CA MET A 25 -8.27 3.09 -2.18
C MET A 25 -7.33 3.17 -0.98
N LEU A 26 -6.22 3.88 -1.12
CA LEU A 26 -5.28 4.14 -0.02
C LEU A 26 -5.55 5.53 0.54
N GLN A 27 -5.67 5.66 1.86
CA GLN A 27 -5.81 6.96 2.52
C GLN A 27 -4.69 7.18 3.52
N SER A 28 -4.04 8.34 3.46
CA SER A 28 -3.05 8.75 4.46
C SER A 28 -3.73 9.42 5.65
N LEU A 29 -3.39 8.95 6.85
CA LEU A 29 -3.87 9.47 8.13
C LEU A 29 -2.79 10.25 8.90
N SER A 30 -1.52 10.22 8.50
CA SER A 30 -0.44 10.94 9.19
C SER A 30 0.32 11.91 8.29
N GLY A 31 0.97 12.88 8.95
CA GLY A 31 1.54 14.11 8.37
C GLY A 31 2.77 13.95 7.47
N ASP A 32 3.40 12.78 7.47
CA ASP A 32 4.64 12.58 6.74
C ASP A 32 4.38 12.58 5.22
N ARG A 33 5.19 13.34 4.50
CA ARG A 33 5.08 13.47 3.05
C ARG A 33 5.70 12.25 2.37
N LEU A 34 4.87 11.38 1.81
CA LEU A 34 5.32 10.34 0.88
C LEU A 34 5.24 10.85 -0.56
N GLU A 35 6.31 10.69 -1.33
CA GLU A 35 6.28 11.01 -2.76
C GLU A 35 5.62 9.88 -3.54
N ILE A 36 4.50 10.17 -4.21
CA ILE A 36 3.65 9.16 -4.87
C ILE A 36 4.41 8.41 -5.96
N ALA A 37 5.27 9.11 -6.71
CA ALA A 37 6.09 8.52 -7.77
C ALA A 37 7.12 7.48 -7.27
N LYS A 38 7.32 7.40 -5.95
CA LYS A 38 8.21 6.43 -5.32
C LYS A 38 7.46 5.26 -4.70
N LEU A 39 6.13 5.22 -4.79
CA LEU A 39 5.33 4.16 -4.19
C LEU A 39 5.08 3.05 -5.21
N SER A 40 5.29 1.83 -4.77
CA SER A 40 4.88 0.61 -5.45
C SER A 40 3.84 -0.10 -4.61
N VAL A 41 2.72 -0.51 -5.20
CA VAL A 41 1.66 -1.24 -4.50
C VAL A 41 1.61 -2.65 -5.07
N ASN A 42 1.73 -3.66 -4.22
CA ASN A 42 1.61 -5.07 -4.60
C ASN A 42 0.52 -5.71 -3.74
N ILE A 43 -0.24 -6.59 -4.37
CA ILE A 43 -1.32 -7.33 -3.73
C ILE A 43 -0.98 -8.81 -3.83
N TYR A 44 -1.11 -9.47 -2.70
CA TYR A 44 -0.89 -10.90 -2.55
C TYR A 44 -2.17 -11.54 -2.03
N LYS A 45 -2.35 -12.81 -2.34
CA LYS A 45 -3.34 -13.65 -1.63
C LYS A 45 -2.91 -13.87 -0.19
N GLU A 46 -3.81 -14.39 0.63
CA GLU A 46 -3.52 -14.75 2.04
C GLU A 46 -2.35 -15.74 2.18
N ASP A 47 -2.15 -16.62 1.20
CA ASP A 47 -1.03 -17.59 1.17
C ASP A 47 0.32 -16.96 0.74
N GLY A 48 0.33 -15.66 0.40
CA GLY A 48 1.50 -14.92 -0.03
C GLY A 48 1.77 -14.96 -1.54
N ASP A 49 0.93 -15.61 -2.35
CA ASP A 49 1.07 -15.62 -3.80
C ASP A 49 0.80 -14.22 -4.39
N PRO A 50 1.63 -13.72 -5.32
CA PRO A 50 1.39 -12.43 -5.97
C PRO A 50 0.13 -12.48 -6.82
N LEU A 51 -0.76 -11.51 -6.61
CA LEU A 51 -2.03 -11.41 -7.29
C LEU A 51 -2.03 -10.26 -8.31
N ALA A 52 -1.57 -9.08 -7.91
CA ALA A 52 -1.57 -7.89 -8.76
C ALA A 52 -0.50 -6.87 -8.36
N THR A 53 -0.04 -6.08 -9.32
CA THR A 53 0.76 -4.87 -9.07
C THR A 53 -0.08 -3.65 -9.41
N GLY A 54 -0.24 -2.76 -8.43
CA GLY A 54 -1.02 -1.55 -8.52
C GLY A 54 -0.26 -0.41 -9.20
N THR A 55 -0.99 0.35 -10.01
CA THR A 55 -0.53 1.60 -10.59
C THR A 55 -1.30 2.76 -9.98
N ILE A 56 -0.59 3.83 -9.60
CA ILE A 56 -1.15 5.09 -9.12
C ILE A 56 -1.00 6.12 -10.24
N SER A 57 -2.09 6.74 -10.68
CA SER A 57 -2.05 7.79 -11.72
C SER A 57 -1.78 9.19 -11.16
N ASP A 58 -1.97 9.39 -9.87
CA ASP A 58 -1.68 10.65 -9.19
C ASP A 58 -0.18 10.93 -9.14
N THR A 59 0.17 12.21 -9.05
CA THR A 59 1.56 12.67 -8.93
C THR A 59 1.70 13.63 -7.74
N GLY A 60 2.93 13.82 -7.27
CA GLY A 60 3.24 14.71 -6.14
C GLY A 60 3.36 13.96 -4.83
N TYR A 61 2.82 14.54 -3.75
CA TYR A 61 2.98 14.02 -2.39
C TYR A 61 1.65 13.52 -1.84
N PHE A 62 1.68 12.31 -1.28
CA PHE A 62 0.59 11.72 -0.54
C PHE A 62 0.54 12.39 0.84
N THR A 63 -0.47 13.22 1.06
CA THR A 63 -0.64 14.06 2.26
C THR A 63 -1.84 13.59 3.09
N PRO A 64 -1.91 13.94 4.39
CA PRO A 64 -3.05 13.57 5.24
C PRO A 64 -4.40 13.91 4.60
N GLY A 65 -5.33 12.95 4.65
CA GLY A 65 -6.69 13.11 4.12
C GLY A 65 -6.80 12.93 2.61
N MET A 66 -5.68 12.86 1.87
CA MET A 66 -5.69 12.47 0.46
C MET A 66 -6.06 10.99 0.34
N ILE A 67 -6.76 10.65 -0.73
CA ILE A 67 -7.10 9.28 -1.09
C ILE A 67 -6.49 8.99 -2.46
N LEU A 68 -5.63 8.00 -2.54
CA LEU A 68 -5.04 7.51 -3.79
C LEU A 68 -5.84 6.34 -4.31
N LYS A 69 -6.18 6.39 -5.59
CA LYS A 69 -6.75 5.27 -6.31
C LYS A 69 -5.63 4.46 -6.95
N VAL A 70 -5.52 3.20 -6.55
CA VAL A 70 -4.61 2.22 -7.12
C VAL A 70 -5.42 1.29 -8.02
N THR A 71 -5.04 1.16 -9.29
CA THR A 71 -5.70 0.27 -10.27
C THR A 71 -4.78 -0.84 -10.74
N PHE A 72 -5.35 -1.97 -11.17
CA PHE A 72 -4.61 -3.18 -11.54
C PHE A 72 -4.78 -3.59 -13.02
N GLY A 73 -5.17 -2.65 -13.88
CA GLY A 73 -5.44 -2.94 -15.29
C GLY A 73 -6.68 -3.82 -15.45
N GLU A 74 -6.53 -4.97 -16.10
CA GLU A 74 -7.61 -5.96 -16.32
C GLU A 74 -7.72 -7.00 -15.19
N THR A 75 -6.77 -7.01 -14.24
CA THR A 75 -6.78 -7.96 -13.11
C THR A 75 -7.90 -7.62 -12.13
N LYS A 76 -8.69 -8.63 -11.76
CA LYS A 76 -9.76 -8.54 -10.77
C LYS A 76 -9.34 -9.19 -9.45
N LEU A 77 -9.54 -8.49 -8.35
CA LEU A 77 -9.34 -9.04 -7.00
C LEU A 77 -10.49 -9.99 -6.63
N PRO A 78 -10.24 -11.06 -5.86
CA PRO A 78 -11.26 -12.03 -5.48
C PRO A 78 -12.22 -11.43 -4.45
N VAL A 79 -13.39 -10.98 -4.90
CA VAL A 79 -14.44 -10.42 -4.03
C VAL A 79 -14.88 -11.44 -2.99
N GLY A 80 -14.98 -11.01 -1.73
CA GLY A 80 -15.35 -11.87 -0.60
C GLY A 80 -14.16 -12.55 0.08
N ASP A 81 -12.96 -12.47 -0.50
CA ASP A 81 -11.72 -13.00 0.08
C ASP A 81 -10.85 -11.89 0.67
N ASN A 82 -9.96 -12.28 1.58
CA ASN A 82 -8.92 -11.39 2.11
C ASN A 82 -7.70 -11.38 1.18
N VAL A 83 -7.13 -10.18 0.99
CA VAL A 83 -5.87 -9.98 0.27
C VAL A 83 -4.91 -9.17 1.12
N GLN A 84 -3.61 -9.43 0.95
CA GLN A 84 -2.56 -8.67 1.58
C GLN A 84 -2.10 -7.54 0.66
N ILE A 85 -2.27 -6.31 1.11
CA ILE A 85 -1.83 -5.11 0.38
C ILE A 85 -0.50 -4.65 0.98
N VAL A 86 0.53 -4.59 0.15
CA VAL A 86 1.87 -4.15 0.51
C VAL A 86 2.22 -2.92 -0.31
N VAL A 87 2.51 -1.82 0.37
CA VAL A 87 3.05 -0.61 -0.24
C VAL A 87 4.51 -0.48 0.14
N THR A 88 5.37 -0.34 -0.85
CA THR A 88 6.81 -0.13 -0.68
C THR A 88 7.22 1.20 -1.30
N SER A 89 8.18 1.87 -0.69
CA SER A 89 8.86 3.03 -1.29
C SER A 89 10.03 2.57 -2.19
N ASN A 90 10.55 3.46 -3.04
CA ASN A 90 11.66 3.15 -3.97
C ASN A 90 12.96 2.68 -3.29
N ASP A 91 13.17 3.04 -2.03
CA ASP A 91 14.25 2.53 -1.17
C ASP A 91 13.96 1.11 -0.63
N LYS A 92 12.87 0.49 -1.08
CA LYS A 92 12.37 -0.85 -0.72
C LYS A 92 11.92 -1.00 0.74
N HIS A 93 11.74 0.11 1.45
CA HIS A 93 11.12 0.06 2.77
C HIS A 93 9.61 -0.18 2.62
N THR A 94 9.08 -1.10 3.42
CA THR A 94 7.63 -1.32 3.50
C THR A 94 7.02 -0.18 4.29
N VAL A 95 6.18 0.61 3.65
CA VAL A 95 5.46 1.73 4.29
C VAL A 95 4.07 1.32 4.77
N PHE A 96 3.51 0.25 4.19
CA PHE A 96 2.24 -0.31 4.62
C PHE A 96 2.17 -1.80 4.26
N ASN A 97 1.64 -2.60 5.18
CA ASN A 97 1.34 -4.00 4.96
C ASN A 97 0.10 -4.35 5.78
N LYS A 98 -1.00 -4.68 5.11
CA LYS A 98 -2.25 -5.03 5.80
C LYS A 98 -3.11 -5.97 4.98
N GLU A 99 -3.77 -6.88 5.69
CA GLU A 99 -4.84 -7.70 5.16
C GLU A 99 -6.16 -6.90 5.07
N VAL A 100 -6.83 -7.00 3.93
CA VAL A 100 -8.08 -6.28 3.65
C VAL A 100 -9.05 -7.21 2.91
N LEU A 101 -10.29 -7.25 3.36
CA LEU A 101 -11.39 -7.93 2.68
C LEU A 101 -11.75 -7.19 1.39
N VAL A 102 -11.79 -7.91 0.26
CA VAL A 102 -12.20 -7.35 -1.04
C VAL A 102 -13.73 -7.21 -1.07
N LYS A 103 -14.19 -5.98 -1.25
CA LYS A 103 -15.61 -5.60 -1.32
C LYS A 103 -16.12 -5.67 -2.77
N GLU A 104 -17.44 -5.80 -2.90
CA GLU A 104 -18.17 -5.63 -4.17
C GLU A 104 -18.08 -4.19 -4.70
#